data_AF-A0AAE0AMX9-F1
#
_entry.id   AF-A0AAE0AMX9-F1
#
_cell.length_a   1.000
_cell.length_b   1.000
_cell.length_c   1.000
_cell.angle_alpha   90.00
_cell.angle_beta   90.00
_cell.angle_gamma   90.00
#
_symmetry.space_group_name_H-M   'P 1'
#
loop_
_entity.id
_entity.type
_entity.pdbx_description
1 polymer ?
#
loop_
_entity_poly.entity_id
_entity_poly.type
_entity_poly.pdbx_seq_one_letter_code
_entity_poly.pdbx_strand_id
1 'polypeptide(L)'
;MMYEKKERKISRKQQNCKAFRGKLNACRNALDSRWNKFQRNATLLKRQLTWQFNGHLGKKGISGNIKISYEEKTLSIEVKMPQDASSIAVRDTKGLSGGERSFSTLCFALALHEMTEAPFRAMDEFDVFMDAVSRKISLDTLVDFALAQGSQWIFITPHDISLVKHAERIKKQQMAAPRP
;
A
#
# COMPACT_ATOMS: atom_id res chain seq x y z
N MET A 1 66.08 6.21 22.25
CA MET A 1 65.49 4.92 21.79
C MET A 1 64.07 4.62 22.31
N MET A 2 63.78 4.65 23.62
CA MET A 2 62.42 4.33 24.13
C MET A 2 61.38 5.46 23.87
N TYR A 3 61.84 6.72 23.89
CA TYR A 3 61.02 7.91 23.62
C TYR A 3 60.52 7.96 22.16
N GLU A 4 61.42 7.80 21.18
CA GLU A 4 61.07 7.76 19.75
C GLU A 4 60.08 6.65 19.41
N LYS A 5 60.16 5.48 20.06
CA LYS A 5 59.18 4.40 19.87
C LYS A 5 57.78 4.83 20.35
N LYS A 6 57.68 5.57 21.45
CA LYS A 6 56.42 6.11 21.96
C LYS A 6 55.87 7.21 21.04
N GLU A 7 56.71 8.13 20.55
CA GLU A 7 56.31 9.15 19.59
C GLU A 7 55.76 8.56 18.29
N ARG A 8 56.45 7.56 17.71
CA ARG A 8 55.95 6.84 16.52
C ARG A 8 54.59 6.18 16.77
N LYS A 9 54.37 5.63 17.97
CA LYS A 9 53.10 5.00 18.35
C LYS A 9 51.98 6.03 18.51
N ILE A 10 52.27 7.20 19.08
CA ILE A 10 51.33 8.33 19.20
C ILE A 10 50.96 8.85 17.81
N SER A 11 51.95 9.11 16.96
CA SER A 11 51.74 9.58 15.59
C SER A 11 50.86 8.61 14.77
N ARG A 12 51.14 7.30 14.83
CA ARG A 12 50.29 6.28 14.19
C ARG A 12 48.85 6.28 14.71
N LYS A 13 48.66 6.37 16.04
CA LYS A 13 47.31 6.45 16.62
C LYS A 13 46.58 7.71 16.19
N GLN A 14 47.26 8.86 16.14
CA GLN A 14 46.68 10.12 15.66
C GLN A 14 46.27 10.03 14.19
N GLN A 15 47.09 9.43 13.33
CA GLN A 15 46.77 9.21 11.92
C GLN A 15 45.57 8.28 11.76
N ASN A 16 45.50 7.20 12.54
CA ASN A 16 44.36 6.30 12.56
C ASN A 16 43.07 7.01 13.02
N CYS A 17 43.14 7.82 14.08
CA CYS A 17 42.00 8.62 14.54
C CYS A 17 41.51 9.60 13.46
N LYS A 18 42.44 10.26 12.73
CA LYS A 18 42.08 11.13 11.60
C LYS A 18 41.39 10.33 10.49
N ALA A 19 41.90 9.17 10.14
CA ALA A 19 41.30 8.29 9.14
C ALA A 19 39.90 7.81 9.55
N PHE A 20 39.72 7.39 10.81
CA PHE A 20 38.41 6.98 11.32
C PHE A 20 37.40 8.13 11.35
N ARG A 21 37.81 9.35 11.73
CA ARG A 21 36.95 10.54 11.62
C ARG A 21 36.51 10.81 10.18
N GLY A 22 37.43 10.67 9.22
CA GLY A 22 37.10 10.79 7.79
C GLY A 22 36.03 9.78 7.36
N LYS A 23 36.20 8.51 7.73
CA LYS A 23 35.20 7.45 7.46
C LYS A 23 33.86 7.74 8.13
N LEU A 24 33.86 8.18 9.39
CA LEU A 24 32.65 8.49 10.15
C LEU A 24 31.88 9.65 9.51
N ASN A 25 32.57 10.71 9.08
CA ASN A 25 31.96 11.81 8.35
C ASN A 25 31.36 11.35 7.01
N ALA A 26 32.06 10.50 6.26
CA ALA A 26 31.53 9.93 5.02
C ALA A 26 30.26 9.10 5.26
N CYS A 27 30.25 8.26 6.31
CA CYS A 27 29.06 7.49 6.70
C CYS A 27 27.90 8.39 7.10
N ARG A 28 28.15 9.46 7.86
CA ARG A 28 27.13 10.43 8.28
C ARG A 28 26.50 11.13 7.08
N ASN A 29 27.32 11.64 6.16
CA ASN A 29 26.83 12.27 4.94
C ASN A 29 26.01 11.30 4.06
N ALA A 30 26.44 10.05 3.97
CA ALA A 30 25.71 9.02 3.23
C ALA A 30 24.38 8.63 3.91
N LEU A 31 24.32 8.69 5.24
CA LEU A 31 23.10 8.47 6.01
C LEU A 31 22.12 9.63 5.80
N ASP A 32 22.58 10.87 5.95
CA ASP A 32 21.75 12.07 5.75
C ASP A 32 21.18 12.12 4.33
N SER A 33 22.00 11.81 3.32
CA SER A 33 21.54 11.72 1.93
C SER A 33 20.46 10.65 1.72
N ARG A 34 20.62 9.47 2.32
CA ARG A 34 19.63 8.39 2.24
C ARG A 34 18.35 8.75 2.99
N TRP A 35 18.47 9.42 4.13
CA TRP A 35 17.32 9.87 4.93
C TRP A 35 16.48 10.89 4.16
N ASN A 36 17.12 11.87 3.52
CA ASN A 36 16.43 12.86 2.69
C ASN A 36 15.70 12.21 1.50
N LYS A 37 16.35 11.24 0.84
CA LYS A 37 15.72 10.46 -0.25
C LYS A 37 14.53 9.66 0.25
N PHE A 38 14.66 9.01 1.41
CA PHE A 38 13.58 8.26 2.03
C PHE A 38 12.38 9.17 2.33
N GLN A 39 12.57 10.31 3.01
CA GLN A 39 11.50 11.25 3.34
C GLN A 39 10.79 11.80 2.08
N ARG A 40 11.55 12.12 1.03
CA ARG A 40 11.00 12.54 -0.26
C ARG A 40 10.14 11.45 -0.88
N ASN A 41 10.68 10.24 -1.01
CA ASN A 41 9.96 9.12 -1.61
C ASN A 41 8.71 8.77 -0.81
N ALA A 42 8.82 8.76 0.52
CA ALA A 42 7.71 8.46 1.40
C ALA A 42 6.57 9.48 1.24
N THR A 43 6.89 10.77 1.08
CA THR A 43 5.89 11.82 0.80
C THR A 43 5.23 11.64 -0.56
N LEU A 44 6.00 11.29 -1.59
CA LEU A 44 5.48 11.05 -2.94
C LEU A 44 4.57 9.81 -2.98
N LEU A 45 4.98 8.72 -2.35
CA LEU A 45 4.19 7.49 -2.27
C LEU A 45 2.88 7.72 -1.51
N LYS A 46 2.87 8.50 -0.42
CA LYS A 46 1.62 8.89 0.26
C LYS A 46 0.67 9.60 -0.69
N ARG A 47 1.16 10.57 -1.47
CA ARG A 47 0.33 11.32 -2.43
C ARG A 47 -0.21 10.42 -3.53
N GLN A 48 0.64 9.56 -4.09
CA GLN A 48 0.25 8.61 -5.12
C GLN A 48 -0.82 7.65 -4.59
N LEU A 49 -0.64 7.11 -3.39
CA LEU A 49 -1.60 6.21 -2.73
C LEU A 49 -2.96 6.88 -2.56
N THR A 50 -2.98 8.11 -2.03
CA THR A 50 -4.24 8.87 -1.86
C THR A 50 -4.91 9.18 -3.20
N TRP A 51 -4.14 9.47 -4.25
CA TRP A 51 -4.68 9.74 -5.58
C TRP A 51 -5.33 8.49 -6.19
N GLN A 52 -4.64 7.35 -6.20
CA GLN A 52 -5.17 6.09 -6.73
C GLN A 52 -6.38 5.59 -5.93
N PHE A 53 -6.32 5.73 -4.61
CA PHE A 53 -7.44 5.41 -3.72
C PHE A 53 -8.71 6.17 -4.08
N ASN A 54 -8.60 7.49 -4.31
CA ASN A 54 -9.72 8.31 -4.74
C ASN A 54 -10.18 7.99 -6.17
N GLY A 55 -9.26 7.58 -7.07
CA GLY A 55 -9.61 7.11 -8.41
C GLY A 55 -10.56 5.91 -8.38
N HIS A 56 -10.34 4.96 -7.46
CA HIS A 56 -11.25 3.82 -7.28
C HIS A 56 -12.54 4.20 -6.53
N LEU A 57 -12.45 5.00 -5.46
CA LEU A 57 -13.64 5.45 -4.70
C LEU A 57 -14.61 6.29 -5.55
N GLY A 58 -14.08 7.09 -6.48
CA GLY A 58 -14.85 7.94 -7.38
C GLY A 58 -15.85 7.17 -8.24
N LYS A 59 -15.63 5.87 -8.49
CA LYS A 59 -16.59 5.00 -9.22
C LYS A 59 -17.95 4.88 -8.51
N LYS A 60 -17.99 5.08 -7.19
CA LYS A 60 -19.23 5.15 -6.38
C LYS A 60 -19.58 6.58 -5.94
N GLY A 61 -18.90 7.60 -6.45
CA GLY A 61 -19.07 8.98 -6.00
C GLY A 61 -18.59 9.24 -4.57
N ILE A 62 -17.70 8.37 -4.06
CA ILE A 62 -17.12 8.47 -2.72
C ILE A 62 -15.78 9.18 -2.83
N SER A 63 -15.38 9.92 -1.80
CA SER A 63 -14.02 10.45 -1.67
C SER A 63 -13.40 10.03 -0.35
N GLY A 64 -12.08 10.04 -0.26
CA GLY A 64 -11.39 9.62 0.95
C GLY A 64 -10.01 10.26 1.10
N ASN A 65 -9.45 10.13 2.29
CA ASN A 65 -8.14 10.64 2.62
C ASN A 65 -7.35 9.58 3.38
N ILE A 66 -6.07 9.44 3.05
CA ILE A 66 -5.17 8.50 3.70
C ILE A 66 -4.13 9.31 4.49
N LYS A 67 -4.11 9.13 5.80
CA LYS A 67 -3.14 9.75 6.69
C LYS A 67 -2.15 8.70 7.16
N ILE A 68 -0.88 8.90 6.86
CA ILE A 68 0.22 8.02 7.29
C ILE A 68 1.19 8.86 8.12
N SER A 69 1.43 8.44 9.36
CA SER A 69 2.48 8.98 10.24
C SER A 69 3.58 7.94 10.40
N TYR A 70 4.82 8.27 10.02
CA TYR A 70 5.94 7.34 10.20
C TYR A 70 6.52 7.41 11.61
N GLU A 71 6.42 8.59 12.22
CA GLU A 71 6.82 8.86 13.59
C GLU A 71 5.96 8.04 14.56
N GLU A 72 4.64 8.13 14.41
CA GLU A 72 3.67 7.39 15.24
C GLU A 72 3.43 5.96 14.77
N LYS A 73 3.94 5.59 13.58
CA LYS A 73 3.70 4.31 12.91
C LYS A 73 2.21 3.98 12.74
N THR A 74 1.43 5.00 12.38
CA THR A 74 -0.02 4.88 12.19
C THR A 74 -0.45 5.11 10.75
N LEU A 75 -1.51 4.40 10.36
CA LEU A 75 -2.24 4.57 9.11
C LEU A 75 -3.71 4.75 9.48
N SER A 76 -4.31 5.86 9.08
CA SER A 76 -5.76 6.06 9.16
C SER A 76 -6.34 6.36 7.79
N ILE A 77 -7.51 5.78 7.55
CA ILE A 77 -8.27 5.93 6.31
C ILE A 77 -9.57 6.62 6.67
N GLU A 78 -9.82 7.73 6.01
CA GLU A 78 -10.98 8.58 6.20
C GLU A 78 -11.81 8.56 4.92
N VAL A 79 -13.12 8.39 5.03
CA VAL A 79 -14.02 8.28 3.87
C VAL A 79 -15.18 9.25 4.04
N LYS A 80 -15.54 9.92 2.95
CA LYS A 80 -16.67 10.84 2.84
C LYS A 80 -17.68 10.30 1.83
N MET A 81 -18.91 10.08 2.30
CA MET A 81 -20.00 9.55 1.49
C MET A 81 -20.80 10.66 0.79
N PRO A 82 -21.33 10.42 -0.41
CA PRO A 82 -22.13 11.39 -1.15
C PRO A 82 -23.48 11.72 -0.46
N GLN A 83 -24.01 10.78 0.33
CA GLN A 83 -25.27 10.95 1.08
C GLN A 83 -25.15 11.96 2.23
N ASP A 84 -23.92 12.22 2.70
CA ASP A 84 -23.60 13.17 3.77
C ASP A 84 -23.21 14.54 3.20
N ALA A 85 -23.79 14.97 2.07
CA ALA A 85 -23.45 16.22 1.39
C ALA A 85 -23.61 17.49 2.27
N SER A 86 -24.43 17.42 3.32
CA SER A 86 -24.65 18.51 4.27
C SER A 86 -23.78 18.45 5.54
N SER A 87 -23.05 17.36 5.78
CA SER A 87 -22.23 17.23 6.99
C SER A 87 -20.76 16.95 6.67
N ILE A 88 -19.90 17.64 7.42
CA ILE A 88 -18.45 17.46 7.51
C ILE A 88 -18.16 16.12 8.23
N ALA A 89 -18.98 15.08 8.07
CA ALA A 89 -18.79 13.80 8.73
C ALA A 89 -17.79 12.97 7.91
N VAL A 90 -16.52 13.36 7.96
CA VAL A 90 -15.42 12.47 7.62
C VAL A 90 -15.45 11.33 8.64
N ARG A 91 -15.86 10.13 8.22
CA ARG A 91 -15.92 8.98 9.12
C ARG A 91 -14.62 8.22 9.06
N ASP A 92 -14.06 7.92 10.23
CA ASP A 92 -13.11 6.83 10.36
C ASP A 92 -13.81 5.54 9.91
N THR A 93 -13.06 4.59 9.36
CA THR A 93 -13.54 3.28 8.88
C THR A 93 -14.47 2.54 9.87
N LYS A 94 -14.38 2.85 11.17
CA LYS A 94 -15.22 2.33 12.25
C LYS A 94 -16.68 2.79 12.19
N GLY A 95 -16.96 3.95 11.59
CA GLY A 95 -18.31 4.52 11.47
C GLY A 95 -19.02 4.19 10.15
N LEU A 96 -18.42 3.34 9.31
CA LEU A 96 -18.98 2.90 8.04
C LEU A 96 -19.85 1.66 8.22
N SER A 97 -20.84 1.47 7.34
CA SER A 97 -21.54 0.19 7.24
C SER A 97 -20.56 -0.93 6.85
N GLY A 98 -20.92 -2.20 7.09
CA GLY A 98 -20.07 -3.34 6.75
C GLY A 98 -19.65 -3.36 5.28
N GLY A 99 -20.60 -3.11 4.37
CA GLY A 99 -20.34 -3.07 2.93
C GLY A 99 -19.49 -1.87 2.49
N GLU A 100 -19.72 -0.68 3.06
CA GLU A 100 -18.91 0.52 2.78
C GLU A 100 -17.47 0.37 3.27
N ARG A 101 -17.28 -0.23 4.45
CA ARG A 101 -15.96 -0.52 4.99
C ARG A 101 -15.22 -1.48 4.07
N SER A 102 -15.84 -2.59 3.68
CA SER A 102 -15.22 -3.57 2.78
C SER A 102 -14.90 -2.99 1.40
N PHE A 103 -15.79 -2.17 0.84
CA PHE A 103 -15.53 -1.50 -0.43
C PHE A 103 -14.34 -0.54 -0.33
N SER A 104 -14.29 0.27 0.73
CA SER A 104 -13.19 1.20 0.99
C SER A 104 -11.86 0.44 1.18
N THR A 105 -11.88 -0.67 1.92
CA THR A 105 -10.70 -1.55 2.06
C THR A 105 -10.24 -2.12 0.72
N LEU A 106 -11.17 -2.53 -0.15
CA LEU A 106 -10.83 -3.01 -1.49
C LEU A 106 -10.20 -1.92 -2.35
N CYS A 107 -10.76 -0.71 -2.37
CA CYS A 107 -10.18 0.43 -3.08
C CYS A 107 -8.77 0.75 -2.58
N PHE A 108 -8.53 0.63 -1.28
CA PHE A 108 -7.21 0.82 -0.68
C PHE A 108 -6.23 -0.27 -1.13
N ALA A 109 -6.64 -1.54 -1.14
CA ALA A 109 -5.82 -2.65 -1.63
C ALA A 109 -5.47 -2.49 -3.12
N LEU A 110 -6.43 -2.09 -3.95
CA LEU A 110 -6.21 -1.82 -5.38
C LEU A 110 -5.18 -0.71 -5.59
N ALA A 111 -5.28 0.40 -4.85
CA ALA A 111 -4.32 1.49 -4.92
C ALA A 111 -2.89 1.03 -4.56
N LEU A 112 -2.73 0.14 -3.58
CA LEU A 112 -1.44 -0.46 -3.25
C LEU A 112 -0.94 -1.41 -4.36
N HIS A 113 -1.84 -2.17 -4.99
CA HIS A 113 -1.49 -3.06 -6.08
C HIS A 113 -1.05 -2.33 -7.35
N GLU A 114 -1.53 -1.12 -7.61
CA GLU A 114 -1.04 -0.25 -8.68
C GLU A 114 0.37 0.27 -8.42
N MET A 115 0.73 0.46 -7.15
CA MET A 115 2.04 0.98 -6.74
C MET A 115 3.10 -0.13 -6.60
N THR A 116 2.70 -1.39 -6.73
CA THR A 116 3.58 -2.55 -6.55
C THR A 116 3.60 -3.37 -7.82
N GLU A 117 4.79 -3.75 -8.28
CA GLU A 117 4.92 -4.65 -9.43
C GLU A 117 4.93 -6.11 -8.95
N ALA A 118 4.11 -6.96 -9.56
CA ALA A 118 4.09 -8.39 -9.31
C ALA A 118 3.64 -9.15 -10.56
N PRO A 119 4.25 -10.32 -10.87
CA PRO A 119 3.89 -11.12 -12.04
C PRO A 119 2.52 -11.78 -11.88
N PHE A 120 2.15 -12.14 -10.65
CA PHE A 120 0.82 -12.65 -10.31
C PHE A 120 0.35 -12.09 -8.97
N ARG A 121 -0.97 -12.00 -8.78
CA ARG A 121 -1.62 -11.57 -7.53
C ARG A 121 -2.80 -12.48 -7.22
N ALA A 122 -3.06 -12.70 -5.94
CA ALA A 122 -4.21 -13.43 -5.47
C ALA A 122 -4.97 -12.61 -4.41
N MET A 123 -6.30 -12.60 -4.47
CA MET A 123 -7.15 -12.10 -3.39
C MET A 123 -8.09 -13.21 -2.95
N ASP A 124 -8.20 -13.39 -1.64
CA ASP A 124 -9.08 -14.36 -1.00
C ASP A 124 -10.13 -13.65 -0.16
N GLU A 125 -11.36 -14.16 -0.18
CA GLU A 125 -12.50 -13.68 0.60
C GLU A 125 -12.76 -12.16 0.55
N PHE A 126 -12.36 -11.50 -0.55
CA PHE A 126 -12.38 -10.04 -0.66
C PHE A 126 -13.80 -9.43 -0.60
N ASP A 127 -14.84 -10.22 -0.87
CA ASP A 127 -16.23 -9.78 -0.97
C ASP A 127 -17.15 -10.29 0.14
N VAL A 128 -16.61 -10.95 1.18
CA VAL A 128 -17.44 -11.68 2.16
C VAL A 128 -18.41 -10.82 2.95
N PHE A 129 -18.01 -9.58 3.26
CA PHE A 129 -18.85 -8.66 4.02
C PHE A 129 -19.61 -7.66 3.12
N MET A 130 -19.58 -7.86 1.80
CA MET A 130 -20.27 -7.00 0.84
C MET A 130 -21.69 -7.52 0.56
N ASP A 131 -22.63 -6.58 0.45
CA ASP A 131 -23.96 -6.86 -0.09
C ASP A 131 -23.90 -7.19 -1.60
N ALA A 132 -25.00 -7.73 -2.14
CA ALA A 132 -25.04 -8.19 -3.54
C ALA A 132 -24.70 -7.07 -4.55
N VAL A 133 -25.15 -5.84 -4.29
CA VAL A 133 -24.91 -4.68 -5.17
C VAL A 133 -23.43 -4.27 -5.14
N SER A 134 -22.84 -4.10 -3.95
CA SER A 134 -21.44 -3.73 -3.82
C SER A 134 -20.51 -4.82 -4.32
N ARG A 135 -20.85 -6.09 -4.07
CA ARG A 135 -20.10 -7.24 -4.57
C ARG A 135 -19.98 -7.23 -6.08
N LYS A 136 -21.10 -7.03 -6.80
CA LYS A 136 -21.10 -6.97 -8.26
C LYS A 136 -20.18 -5.85 -8.77
N ILE A 137 -20.32 -4.64 -8.21
CA ILE A 137 -19.50 -3.48 -8.60
C ILE A 137 -18.01 -3.72 -8.31
N SER A 138 -17.69 -4.28 -7.15
CA SER A 138 -16.32 -4.63 -6.74
C SER A 138 -15.69 -5.66 -7.67
N LEU A 139 -16.42 -6.73 -7.99
CA LEU A 139 -15.95 -7.80 -8.86
C LEU A 139 -15.72 -7.32 -10.29
N ASP A 140 -16.66 -6.55 -10.86
CA ASP A 140 -16.49 -5.92 -12.17
C ASP A 140 -15.26 -4.99 -12.16
N THR A 141 -15.11 -4.18 -11.11
CA THR A 141 -13.95 -3.27 -10.96
C THR A 141 -12.62 -4.03 -10.89
N LEU A 142 -12.57 -5.15 -10.17
CA LEU A 142 -11.38 -5.99 -10.03
C LEU A 142 -11.00 -6.66 -11.36
N VAL A 143 -11.99 -7.20 -12.08
CA VAL A 143 -11.78 -7.83 -13.37
C VAL A 143 -11.27 -6.82 -14.40
N ASP A 144 -11.91 -5.65 -14.50
CA ASP A 144 -11.49 -4.59 -15.40
C ASP A 144 -10.06 -4.12 -15.09
N PHE A 145 -9.75 -3.98 -13.79
CA PHE A 145 -8.41 -3.63 -13.32
C PHE A 145 -7.36 -4.68 -13.70
N ALA A 146 -7.65 -5.96 -13.44
CA ALA A 146 -6.76 -7.07 -13.75
C ALA A 146 -6.46 -7.17 -15.26
N LEU A 147 -7.49 -6.99 -16.09
CA LEU A 147 -7.36 -7.01 -17.54
C LEU A 147 -6.48 -5.88 -18.07
N ALA A 148 -6.62 -4.67 -17.50
CA ALA A 148 -5.85 -3.49 -17.89
C ALA A 148 -4.37 -3.58 -17.47
N GLN A 149 -4.08 -4.12 -16.29
CA GLN A 149 -2.72 -4.27 -15.77
C GLN A 149 -1.89 -5.33 -16.51
N GLY A 150 -2.53 -6.29 -17.18
CA GLY A 150 -1.84 -7.30 -17.98
C GLY A 150 -1.09 -8.39 -17.19
N SER A 151 -1.14 -8.36 -15.85
CA SER A 151 -0.59 -9.40 -14.95
C SER A 151 -1.60 -10.53 -14.68
N GLN A 152 -1.16 -11.64 -14.08
CA GLN A 152 -2.05 -12.74 -13.70
C GLN A 152 -2.77 -12.42 -12.37
N TRP A 153 -4.08 -12.61 -12.34
CA TRP A 153 -4.90 -12.40 -11.14
C TRP A 153 -5.70 -13.65 -10.79
N ILE A 154 -5.73 -13.98 -9.50
CA ILE A 154 -6.47 -15.10 -8.95
C ILE A 154 -7.43 -14.54 -7.90
N PHE A 155 -8.73 -14.70 -8.11
CA PHE A 155 -9.75 -14.28 -7.16
C PHE A 155 -10.41 -15.51 -6.58
N ILE A 156 -10.35 -15.65 -5.26
CA ILE A 156 -10.99 -16.72 -4.50
C ILE A 156 -12.14 -16.08 -3.73
N THR A 157 -13.35 -16.62 -3.91
CA THR A 157 -14.54 -16.16 -3.22
C THR A 157 -15.45 -17.35 -2.92
N PRO A 158 -16.09 -17.39 -1.74
CA PRO A 158 -17.13 -18.36 -1.44
C PRO A 158 -18.46 -18.03 -2.13
N HIS A 159 -18.57 -16.86 -2.78
CA HIS A 159 -19.78 -16.40 -3.45
C HIS A 159 -19.91 -16.92 -4.88
N ASP A 160 -21.13 -16.86 -5.40
CA ASP A 160 -21.41 -17.23 -6.78
C ASP A 160 -20.70 -16.29 -7.77
N ILE A 161 -19.94 -16.90 -8.69
CA ILE A 161 -19.17 -16.25 -9.75
C ILE A 161 -19.92 -16.24 -11.11
N SER A 162 -21.19 -16.65 -11.14
CA SER A 162 -22.04 -16.62 -12.34
C SER A 162 -22.09 -15.24 -12.99
N LEU A 163 -22.14 -14.18 -12.17
CA LEU A 163 -22.23 -12.77 -12.58
C LEU A 163 -20.97 -12.21 -13.25
N VAL A 164 -19.83 -12.91 -13.17
CA VAL A 164 -18.58 -12.46 -13.81
C VAL A 164 -18.76 -12.44 -15.33
N LYS A 165 -18.32 -11.37 -16.01
CA LYS A 165 -18.39 -11.32 -17.48
C LYS A 165 -17.53 -12.42 -18.11
N HIS A 166 -18.00 -12.99 -19.21
CA HIS A 166 -17.17 -13.88 -20.02
C HIS A 166 -16.20 -13.05 -20.87
N ALA A 167 -14.91 -13.40 -20.84
CA ALA A 167 -13.91 -12.85 -21.74
C ALA A 167 -12.83 -13.90 -21.99
N GLU A 168 -12.12 -13.80 -23.11
CA GLU A 168 -11.08 -14.75 -23.52
C GLU A 168 -9.98 -14.93 -22.46
N ARG A 169 -9.63 -13.84 -21.77
CA ARG A 169 -8.60 -13.82 -20.71
C ARG A 169 -9.13 -14.14 -19.31
N ILE A 170 -10.40 -14.55 -19.18
CA ILE A 170 -11.03 -14.85 -17.89
C ILE A 170 -11.37 -16.34 -17.83
N LYS A 171 -10.80 -17.04 -16.85
CA LYS A 171 -11.16 -18.42 -16.53
C LYS A 171 -11.95 -18.48 -15.23
N LYS A 172 -13.17 -19.03 -15.30
CA LYS A 172 -13.98 -19.34 -14.12
C LYS A 172 -13.77 -20.82 -13.75
N GLN A 173 -13.54 -21.09 -12.47
CA GLN A 173 -13.44 -22.44 -11.94
C GLN A 173 -14.30 -22.52 -10.67
N GLN A 174 -15.32 -23.36 -10.69
CA GLN A 174 -16.12 -23.65 -9.49
C GLN A 174 -15.59 -24.93 -8.85
N MET A 175 -15.32 -24.88 -7.54
CA MET A 175 -14.91 -26.05 -6.77
C MET A 175 -16.15 -26.84 -6.33
N ALA A 176 -16.02 -28.17 -6.27
CA ALA A 176 -17.04 -29.00 -5.64
C ALA A 176 -17.17 -28.62 -4.15
N ALA A 177 -18.37 -28.75 -3.60
CA ALA A 177 -18.58 -28.57 -2.16
C ALA A 177 -17.62 -29.48 -1.37
N PRO A 178 -17.03 -29.00 -0.25
CA PRO A 178 -16.20 -29.83 0.60
C PRO A 178 -17.00 -31.07 1.03
N ARG A 179 -16.34 -32.24 1.02
CA ARG A 179 -16.98 -33.49 1.45
C ARG A 179 -17.41 -33.33 2.93
N PRO A 180 -18.61 -33.82 3.29
CA PRO A 180 -19.12 -33.71 4.65
C PRO A 180 -18.23 -34.41 5.68
#